data_AF-A0A8J8GEP1-F1
#
_entry.id   AF-A0A8J8GEP1-F1
#
_cell.length_a   1.000
_cell.length_b   1.000
_cell.length_c   1.000
_cell.angle_alpha   90.00
_cell.angle_beta   90.00
_cell.angle_gamma   90.00
#
_symmetry.space_group_name_H-M   'P 1'
#
loop_
_entity.id
_entity.type
_entity.pdbx_description
1 polymer ?
#
loop_
_entity_poly.entity_id
_entity_poly.type
_entity_poly.pdbx_seq_one_letter_code
_entity_poly.pdbx_strand_id
1 'polypeptide(L)'
;MIEISSNLLYVAFILYLFATIFFAASIRDKYSKANTNKWAKFGIVVTIIGFIAQLGYFVLRWIAAGHAPVSNMFEYTTFFGMMLVLSFIVIYFMYKNALIGAFTMPVALLIIAFAAMFSREVSPLIPALQSHWLYIHVTTAALGEAVLAISFAAGLIYLIHVVDQTKPSKRTFWLEVILYGILSVVGFVIVTTTFKAMDYEVTFKWVNETEKEAVIAYNMPAIAGPPNGEKVTDGFGPLFETPSWMNGTNAPRKFNTLVWSLLLGFIIYGLLRLIFRKRIAAAIQPLLKGINPDLVDEISYRSVTIGFPIFSLGALIFAMIWAQVAWTRFWGWDPKEVWALITWLFYAAFLHLRLSKGWHGEKSAWLAVIGFAIIMFNLVAVNLVIAGLHSYA
;
A
#
# COMPACT_ATOMS: atom_id res chain seq x y z
N MET A 1 15.45 21.16 -9.84
CA MET A 1 14.02 20.90 -9.52
C MET A 1 13.77 19.48 -9.03
N ILE A 2 14.23 18.44 -9.75
CA ILE A 2 14.02 17.02 -9.36
C ILE A 2 14.62 16.69 -7.98
N GLU A 3 15.81 17.20 -7.68
CA GLU A 3 16.45 17.01 -6.36
C GLU A 3 15.63 17.66 -5.23
N ILE A 4 15.21 18.92 -5.40
CA ILE A 4 14.36 19.63 -4.43
C ILE A 4 13.04 18.86 -4.21
N SER A 5 12.41 18.39 -5.29
CA SER A 5 11.23 17.54 -5.23
C SER A 5 11.50 16.29 -4.37
N SER A 6 12.60 15.58 -4.62
CA SER A 6 12.98 14.39 -3.85
C SER A 6 13.20 14.71 -2.36
N ASN A 7 13.84 15.83 -2.04
CA ASN A 7 14.05 16.28 -0.67
C ASN A 7 12.72 16.59 0.04
N LEU A 8 11.74 17.17 -0.65
CA LEU A 8 10.41 17.40 -0.10
C LEU A 8 9.68 16.09 0.23
N LEU A 9 9.84 15.04 -0.57
CA LEU A 9 9.29 13.72 -0.26
C LEU A 9 9.95 13.11 0.99
N TYR A 10 11.26 13.27 1.14
CA TYR A 10 11.98 12.84 2.35
C TYR A 10 11.51 13.60 3.59
N VAL A 11 11.33 14.92 3.49
CA VAL A 11 10.78 15.74 4.57
C VAL A 11 9.37 15.27 4.94
N ALA A 12 8.49 15.04 3.96
CA ALA A 12 7.16 14.51 4.20
C ALA A 12 7.20 13.15 4.93
N PHE A 13 8.07 12.23 4.50
CA PHE A 13 8.26 10.94 5.14
C PHE A 13 8.65 11.07 6.62
N ILE A 14 9.61 11.94 6.94
CA ILE A 14 10.04 12.19 8.33
C ILE A 14 8.89 12.81 9.15
N LEU A 15 8.16 13.76 8.59
CA LEU A 15 7.02 14.38 9.27
C LEU A 15 5.90 13.37 9.54
N TYR A 16 5.60 12.47 8.59
CA TYR A 16 4.63 11.40 8.80
C TYR A 16 5.07 10.39 9.87
N LEU A 17 6.38 10.16 10.03
CA LEU A 17 6.93 9.36 11.12
C LEU A 17 6.66 10.02 12.48
N PHE A 18 6.93 11.32 12.61
CA PHE A 18 6.61 12.06 13.83
C PHE A 18 5.10 12.12 14.10
N ALA A 19 4.28 12.33 13.06
CA ALA A 19 2.83 12.31 13.18
C ALA A 19 2.33 10.95 13.70
N THR A 20 2.89 9.85 13.22
CA THR A 20 2.58 8.49 13.70
C THR A 20 2.84 8.36 15.20
N ILE A 21 3.99 8.86 15.69
CA ILE A 21 4.33 8.84 17.12
C ILE A 21 3.33 9.67 17.93
N PHE A 22 2.97 10.86 17.45
CA PHE A 22 2.00 11.73 18.13
C PHE A 22 0.59 11.12 18.15
N PHE A 23 0.12 10.51 17.07
CA PHE A 23 -1.16 9.80 17.08
C PHE A 23 -1.13 8.57 17.99
N ALA A 24 -0.05 7.79 18.01
CA ALA A 24 0.11 6.68 18.95
C ALA A 24 0.09 7.16 20.42
N ALA A 25 0.74 8.29 20.72
CA ALA A 25 0.69 8.92 22.04
C ALA A 25 -0.72 9.40 22.39
N SER A 26 -1.50 9.86 21.41
CA SER A 26 -2.86 10.34 21.63
C SER A 26 -3.82 9.25 22.14
N ILE A 27 -3.56 7.97 21.83
CA ILE A 27 -4.37 6.83 22.29
C ILE A 27 -4.25 6.63 23.82
N ARG A 28 -3.12 6.99 24.42
CA ARG A 28 -2.86 6.78 25.86
C ARG A 28 -3.65 7.72 26.76
N ASP A 29 -4.09 8.86 26.23
CA ASP A 29 -4.85 9.87 26.97
C ASP A 29 -6.34 9.48 27.00
N LYS A 30 -6.67 8.50 27.84
CA LYS A 30 -7.96 7.78 27.94
C LYS A 30 -9.22 8.64 28.12
N TYR A 31 -9.08 9.92 28.45
CA TYR A 31 -10.20 10.79 28.88
C TYR A 31 -10.38 12.05 28.02
N SER A 32 -9.56 12.26 27.01
CA SER A 32 -9.56 13.52 26.26
C SER A 32 -10.20 13.33 24.87
N LYS A 33 -11.34 14.01 24.61
CA LYS A 33 -11.88 14.16 23.25
C LYS A 33 -10.75 14.67 22.33
N ALA A 34 -10.74 14.31 21.04
CA ALA A 34 -9.63 14.72 20.15
C ALA A 34 -9.40 16.25 20.10
N ASN A 35 -10.44 17.06 20.36
CA ASN A 35 -10.35 18.51 20.46
C ASN A 35 -9.61 19.03 21.70
N THR A 36 -9.45 18.22 22.75
CA THR A 36 -8.72 18.58 23.99
C THR A 36 -7.36 17.86 24.10
N ASN A 37 -7.13 16.85 23.27
CA ASN A 37 -5.88 16.06 23.27
C ASN A 37 -4.76 16.81 22.53
N LYS A 38 -3.74 17.28 23.26
CA LYS A 38 -2.59 18.00 22.69
C LYS A 38 -1.82 17.16 21.68
N TRP A 39 -1.66 15.85 21.93
CA TRP A 39 -0.95 14.94 21.03
C TRP A 39 -1.69 14.75 19.70
N ALA A 40 -3.02 14.66 19.73
CA ALA A 40 -3.83 14.61 18.52
C ALA A 40 -3.66 15.90 17.69
N LYS A 41 -3.65 17.07 18.35
CA LYS A 41 -3.41 18.37 17.69
C LYS A 41 -2.03 18.45 17.06
N PHE A 42 -0.97 18.06 17.78
CA PHE A 42 0.37 18.02 17.20
C PHE A 42 0.45 17.03 16.04
N GLY A 43 -0.15 15.84 16.18
CA GLY A 43 -0.21 14.83 15.14
C GLY A 43 -0.84 15.37 13.85
N ILE A 44 -2.01 16.00 13.92
CA ILE A 44 -2.67 16.54 12.72
C ILE A 44 -1.91 17.73 12.12
N VAL A 45 -1.34 18.64 12.94
CA VAL A 45 -0.55 19.78 12.44
C VAL A 45 0.66 19.28 11.66
N VAL A 46 1.42 18.34 12.24
CA VAL A 46 2.59 17.74 11.58
C VAL A 46 2.19 16.97 10.33
N THR A 47 1.04 16.29 10.34
CA THR A 47 0.50 15.62 9.14
C THR A 47 0.20 16.60 8.02
N ILE A 48 -0.42 17.75 8.33
CA ILE A 48 -0.74 18.78 7.33
C ILE A 48 0.55 19.39 6.75
N ILE A 49 1.56 19.67 7.58
CA ILE A 49 2.85 20.17 7.11
C ILE A 49 3.53 19.12 6.21
N GLY A 50 3.49 17.85 6.60
CA GLY A 50 4.00 16.74 5.79
C GLY A 50 3.27 16.61 4.46
N PHE A 51 1.95 16.77 4.45
CA PHE A 51 1.13 16.76 3.24
C PHE A 51 1.49 17.92 2.30
N ILE A 52 1.67 19.13 2.83
CA ILE A 52 2.12 20.29 2.04
C ILE A 52 3.50 20.03 1.43
N ALA A 53 4.43 19.43 2.17
CA ALA A 53 5.73 19.04 1.64
C ALA A 53 5.59 17.99 0.51
N GLN A 54 4.77 16.96 0.69
CA GLN A 54 4.52 15.94 -0.33
C GLN A 54 3.81 16.51 -1.57
N LEU A 55 2.90 17.46 -1.39
CA LEU A 55 2.27 18.20 -2.49
C LEU A 55 3.32 19.03 -3.25
N GLY A 56 4.26 19.67 -2.54
CA GLY A 56 5.40 20.34 -3.15
C GLY A 56 6.31 19.39 -3.93
N TYR A 57 6.56 18.17 -3.42
CA TYR A 57 7.22 17.10 -4.17
C TYR A 57 6.49 16.83 -5.49
N PHE A 58 5.18 16.62 -5.43
CA PHE A 58 4.34 16.29 -6.59
C PHE A 58 4.36 17.41 -7.64
N VAL A 59 4.16 18.66 -7.22
CA VAL A 59 4.13 19.83 -8.11
C VAL A 59 5.49 20.09 -8.75
N LEU A 60 6.58 20.09 -7.98
CA LEU A 60 7.92 20.31 -8.52
C LEU A 60 8.35 19.19 -9.48
N ARG A 61 7.94 17.94 -9.19
CA ARG A 61 8.19 16.82 -10.10
C ARG A 61 7.39 16.94 -11.38
N TRP A 62 6.13 17.37 -11.30
CA TRP A 62 5.31 17.65 -12.47
C TRP A 62 5.98 18.70 -13.38
N ILE A 63 6.39 19.83 -12.81
CA ILE A 63 7.06 20.90 -13.57
C ILE A 63 8.34 20.37 -14.23
N ALA A 64 9.13 19.58 -13.51
CA ALA A 64 10.38 19.04 -14.04
C ALA A 64 10.18 17.96 -15.12
N ALA A 65 9.14 17.14 -15.01
CA ALA A 65 8.84 16.06 -15.95
C ALA A 65 8.04 16.53 -17.18
N GLY A 66 7.34 17.66 -17.09
CA GLY A 66 6.43 18.15 -18.12
C GLY A 66 5.07 17.43 -18.16
N HIS A 67 4.84 16.50 -17.23
CA HIS A 67 3.57 15.76 -17.07
C HIS A 67 3.32 15.42 -15.61
N ALA A 68 2.08 15.03 -15.28
CA ALA A 68 1.74 14.62 -13.92
C ALA A 68 2.56 13.37 -13.51
N PRO A 69 3.19 13.35 -12.32
CA PRO A 69 4.01 12.25 -11.87
C PRO A 69 3.12 11.12 -11.33
N VAL A 70 2.47 10.41 -12.24
CA VAL A 70 1.66 9.19 -11.99
C VAL A 70 1.94 8.14 -13.06
N SER A 71 3.08 8.25 -13.74
CA SER A 71 3.39 7.52 -14.97
C SER A 71 4.14 6.21 -14.77
N ASN A 72 4.67 5.98 -13.57
CA ASN A 72 5.42 4.78 -13.19
C ASN A 72 5.08 4.39 -11.75
N MET A 73 5.58 3.23 -11.30
CA MET A 73 5.27 2.71 -9.97
C MET A 73 5.75 3.60 -8.82
N PHE A 74 6.94 4.21 -8.90
CA PHE A 74 7.41 5.14 -7.87
C PHE A 74 6.44 6.31 -7.71
N GLU A 75 6.08 6.91 -8.84
CA GLU A 75 5.20 8.06 -8.94
C GLU A 75 3.77 7.74 -8.49
N TYR A 76 3.18 6.66 -9.01
CA TYR A 76 1.86 6.21 -8.61
C TYR A 76 1.79 5.85 -7.12
N THR A 77 2.77 5.09 -6.58
CA THR A 77 2.74 4.68 -5.17
C THR A 77 2.94 5.89 -4.24
N THR A 78 3.81 6.84 -4.57
CA THR A 78 3.94 8.08 -3.78
C THR A 78 2.68 8.94 -3.85
N PHE A 79 2.02 9.01 -5.01
CA PHE A 79 0.74 9.69 -5.16
C PHE A 79 -0.39 9.00 -4.38
N PHE A 80 -0.46 7.66 -4.42
CA PHE A 80 -1.40 6.87 -3.64
C PHE A 80 -1.22 7.11 -2.13
N GLY A 81 0.02 7.12 -1.63
CA GLY A 81 0.33 7.51 -0.25
C GLY A 81 -0.12 8.94 0.09
N MET A 82 0.06 9.89 -0.84
CA MET A 82 -0.40 11.27 -0.68
C MET A 82 -1.93 11.36 -0.57
N MET A 83 -2.66 10.63 -1.41
CA MET A 83 -4.12 10.59 -1.37
C MET A 83 -4.66 9.87 -0.13
N LEU A 84 -3.93 8.88 0.40
CA LEU A 84 -4.27 8.25 1.67
C LEU A 84 -4.18 9.25 2.84
N VAL A 85 -3.10 10.03 2.87
CA VAL A 85 -2.93 11.10 3.87
C VAL A 85 -4.00 12.18 3.72
N LEU A 86 -4.32 12.60 2.48
CA LEU A 86 -5.42 13.53 2.22
C LEU A 86 -6.75 12.99 2.76
N SER A 87 -7.07 11.74 2.41
CA SER A 87 -8.30 11.07 2.85
C SER A 87 -8.37 11.00 4.37
N PHE A 88 -7.26 10.70 5.04
CA PHE A 88 -7.15 10.76 6.49
C PHE A 88 -7.41 12.16 7.05
N ILE A 89 -6.78 13.21 6.50
CA ILE A 89 -6.99 14.60 6.94
C ILE A 89 -8.47 14.97 6.84
N VAL A 90 -9.13 14.67 5.72
CA VAL A 90 -10.58 14.93 5.53
C VAL A 90 -11.40 14.20 6.59
N ILE A 91 -11.18 12.89 6.77
CA ILE A 91 -11.90 12.07 7.76
C ILE A 91 -11.62 12.54 9.19
N TYR A 92 -10.40 12.95 9.51
CA TYR A 92 -10.04 13.51 10.81
C TYR A 92 -10.88 14.76 11.11
N PHE A 93 -11.06 15.67 10.16
CA PHE A 93 -11.88 16.87 10.37
C PHE A 93 -13.38 16.60 10.38
N MET A 94 -13.86 15.61 9.63
CA MET A 94 -15.26 15.19 9.66
C MET A 94 -15.67 14.57 11.00
N TYR A 95 -14.85 13.66 11.53
CA TYR A 95 -15.20 12.86 12.72
C TYR A 95 -14.51 13.30 14.00
N LYS A 96 -13.48 14.14 13.90
CA LYS A 96 -12.66 14.60 15.03
C LYS A 96 -12.19 13.43 15.89
N ASN A 97 -11.68 12.37 15.22
CA ASN A 97 -11.18 11.16 15.87
C ASN A 97 -9.73 10.91 15.49
N ALA A 98 -8.84 11.00 16.48
CA ALA A 98 -7.40 10.83 16.31
C ALA A 98 -6.96 9.37 16.16
N LEU A 99 -7.81 8.41 16.54
CA LEU A 99 -7.47 6.99 16.52
C LEU A 99 -7.13 6.48 15.13
N ILE A 100 -7.85 6.97 14.11
CA ILE A 100 -7.62 6.57 12.72
C ILE A 100 -6.21 6.95 12.28
N GLY A 101 -5.71 8.11 12.72
CA GLY A 101 -4.35 8.57 12.40
C GLY A 101 -3.26 7.62 12.90
N ALA A 102 -3.49 6.94 14.03
CA ALA A 102 -2.54 5.99 14.58
C ALA A 102 -2.40 4.70 13.76
N PHE A 103 -3.35 4.42 12.87
CA PHE A 103 -3.31 3.28 11.95
C PHE A 103 -3.01 3.73 10.52
N THR A 104 -3.60 4.84 10.06
CA THR A 104 -3.43 5.31 8.69
C THR A 104 -2.05 5.89 8.43
N MET A 105 -1.44 6.62 9.38
CA MET A 105 -0.11 7.21 9.17
C MET A 105 1.00 6.14 9.03
N PRO A 106 1.07 5.07 9.85
CA PRO A 106 1.97 3.95 9.58
C PRO A 106 1.76 3.32 8.20
N VAL A 107 0.51 3.14 7.77
CA VAL A 107 0.21 2.57 6.45
C VAL A 107 0.70 3.48 5.33
N ALA A 108 0.50 4.80 5.44
CA ALA A 108 1.03 5.78 4.48
C ALA A 108 2.57 5.75 4.41
N LEU A 109 3.25 5.64 5.56
CA LEU A 109 4.70 5.48 5.61
C LEU A 109 5.16 4.21 4.91
N LEU A 110 4.48 3.08 5.14
CA LEU A 110 4.81 1.82 4.50
C LEU A 110 4.61 1.89 2.98
N ILE A 111 3.56 2.56 2.50
CA ILE A 111 3.33 2.79 1.07
C ILE A 111 4.45 3.65 0.47
N ILE A 112 4.85 4.75 1.12
CA ILE A 112 5.92 5.63 0.61
C ILE A 112 7.28 4.92 0.67
N ALA A 113 7.54 4.14 1.72
CA ALA A 113 8.74 3.32 1.83
C ALA A 113 8.77 2.23 0.73
N PHE A 114 7.62 1.62 0.43
CA PHE A 114 7.47 0.70 -0.70
C PHE A 114 7.77 1.37 -2.03
N ALA A 115 7.36 2.62 -2.22
CA ALA A 115 7.68 3.36 -3.44
C ALA A 115 9.19 3.47 -3.68
N ALA A 116 10.01 3.59 -2.62
CA ALA A 116 11.46 3.79 -2.72
C ALA A 116 12.24 2.63 -3.39
N MET A 117 11.58 1.50 -3.65
CA MET A 117 12.13 0.37 -4.40
C MET A 117 12.07 0.53 -5.91
N PHE A 118 11.23 1.42 -6.42
CA PHE A 118 11.11 1.66 -7.84
C PHE A 118 12.08 2.76 -8.27
N SER A 119 12.40 2.79 -9.57
CA SER A 119 13.25 3.82 -10.13
C SER A 119 12.65 5.20 -9.87
N ARG A 120 13.51 6.12 -9.39
CA ARG A 120 13.15 7.52 -9.16
C ARG A 120 13.44 8.38 -10.38
N GLU A 121 13.93 7.80 -11.47
CA GLU A 121 14.26 8.52 -12.68
C GLU A 121 12.98 8.97 -13.39
N VAL A 122 13.05 10.16 -13.99
CA VAL A 122 11.97 10.67 -14.83
C VAL A 122 12.23 10.15 -16.24
N SER A 123 11.35 9.28 -16.71
CA SER A 123 11.42 8.70 -18.06
C SER A 123 10.38 9.38 -18.97
N PRO A 124 10.66 9.55 -20.27
CA PRO A 124 9.67 10.07 -21.20
C PRO A 124 8.46 9.14 -21.30
N LEU A 125 7.28 9.72 -21.50
CA LEU A 125 6.04 8.96 -21.66
C LEU A 125 6.07 8.18 -22.98
N ILE A 126 5.80 6.87 -22.90
CA ILE A 126 5.49 6.05 -24.08
C ILE A 126 4.22 6.58 -24.77
N PRO A 127 4.05 6.40 -26.10
CA PRO A 127 2.94 6.99 -26.84
C PRO A 127 1.55 6.71 -26.25
N ALA A 128 1.31 5.49 -25.73
CA ALA A 128 0.04 5.13 -25.10
C ALA A 128 -0.29 5.94 -23.82
N LEU A 129 0.71 6.57 -23.19
CA LEU A 129 0.55 7.39 -21.99
C LEU A 129 0.40 8.89 -22.30
N GLN A 130 0.53 9.32 -23.56
CA GLN A 130 0.43 10.72 -23.97
C GLN A 130 -1.03 11.19 -24.12
N SER A 131 -1.83 11.09 -23.06
CA SER A 131 -3.22 11.51 -23.06
C SER A 131 -3.62 12.13 -21.72
N HIS A 132 -4.38 13.21 -21.76
CA HIS A 132 -4.95 13.84 -20.56
C HIS A 132 -5.85 12.89 -19.78
N TRP A 133 -6.50 11.94 -20.48
CA TRP A 133 -7.34 10.92 -19.86
C TRP A 133 -6.57 9.97 -18.96
N LEU A 134 -5.27 9.72 -19.23
CA LEU A 134 -4.44 8.93 -18.32
C LEU A 134 -4.36 9.60 -16.95
N TYR A 135 -4.05 10.90 -16.91
CA TYR A 135 -3.89 11.61 -15.64
C TYR A 135 -5.21 11.61 -14.86
N ILE A 136 -6.32 11.88 -15.54
CA ILE A 136 -7.66 11.89 -14.93
C ILE A 136 -8.02 10.50 -14.38
N HIS A 137 -7.83 9.45 -15.20
CA HIS A 137 -8.05 8.06 -14.80
C HIS A 137 -7.23 7.69 -13.57
N VAL A 138 -5.89 7.79 -13.66
CA VAL A 138 -4.97 7.26 -12.65
C VAL A 138 -5.09 8.03 -11.34
N THR A 139 -5.19 9.37 -11.39
CA THR A 139 -5.30 10.17 -10.17
C THR A 139 -6.64 9.94 -9.47
N THR A 140 -7.74 9.82 -10.22
CA THR A 140 -9.07 9.56 -9.65
C THR A 140 -9.15 8.12 -9.11
N ALA A 141 -8.56 7.14 -9.80
CA ALA A 141 -8.50 5.76 -9.34
C ALA A 141 -7.73 5.65 -8.02
N ALA A 142 -6.53 6.24 -7.95
CA ALA A 142 -5.70 6.24 -6.75
C ALA A 142 -6.38 6.98 -5.58
N LEU A 143 -7.11 8.07 -5.83
CA LEU A 143 -7.92 8.73 -4.81
C LEU A 143 -9.04 7.81 -4.29
N GLY A 144 -9.75 7.12 -5.19
CA GLY A 144 -10.78 6.14 -4.82
C GLY A 144 -10.22 5.03 -3.93
N GLU A 145 -9.12 4.42 -4.33
CA GLU A 145 -8.42 3.38 -3.56
C GLU A 145 -7.96 3.91 -2.20
N ALA A 146 -7.45 5.15 -2.14
CA ALA A 146 -6.98 5.76 -0.91
C ALA A 146 -8.12 6.00 0.10
N VAL A 147 -9.28 6.45 -0.37
CA VAL A 147 -10.47 6.59 0.48
C VAL A 147 -10.96 5.22 0.95
N LEU A 148 -10.95 4.19 0.07
CA LEU A 148 -11.28 2.81 0.44
C LEU A 148 -10.31 2.22 1.47
N ALA A 149 -9.02 2.58 1.42
CA ALA A 149 -8.04 2.16 2.40
C ALA A 149 -8.30 2.72 3.82
N ILE A 150 -8.99 3.86 3.97
CA ILE A 150 -9.48 4.33 5.27
C ILE A 150 -10.52 3.35 5.85
N SER A 151 -11.36 2.74 4.99
CA SER A 151 -12.29 1.71 5.42
C SER A 151 -11.58 0.49 5.99
N PHE A 152 -10.46 0.08 5.38
CA PHE A 152 -9.61 -0.97 5.94
C PHE A 152 -9.03 -0.61 7.30
N ALA A 153 -8.48 0.60 7.46
CA ALA A 153 -7.94 1.03 8.76
C ALA A 153 -9.02 0.96 9.86
N ALA A 154 -10.21 1.47 9.57
CA ALA A 154 -11.35 1.40 10.49
C ALA A 154 -11.80 -0.06 10.74
N GLY A 155 -11.93 -0.88 9.69
CA GLY A 155 -12.27 -2.30 9.82
C GLY A 155 -11.27 -3.10 10.66
N LEU A 156 -9.97 -2.87 10.47
CA LEU A 156 -8.93 -3.50 11.26
C LEU A 156 -8.99 -3.08 12.74
N ILE A 157 -9.17 -1.79 13.01
CA ILE A 157 -9.39 -1.27 14.38
C ILE A 157 -10.59 -1.97 15.02
N TYR A 158 -11.71 -2.06 14.29
CA TYR A 158 -12.93 -2.70 14.76
C TYR A 158 -12.67 -4.17 15.11
N LEU A 159 -12.05 -4.95 14.20
CA LEU A 159 -11.76 -6.36 14.41
C LEU A 159 -10.82 -6.60 15.60
N ILE A 160 -9.75 -5.81 15.75
CA ILE A 160 -8.85 -5.93 16.91
C ILE A 160 -9.61 -5.64 18.21
N HIS A 161 -10.54 -4.68 18.19
CA HIS A 161 -11.34 -4.35 19.36
C HIS A 161 -12.33 -5.46 19.74
N VAL A 162 -13.12 -5.99 18.79
CA VAL A 162 -14.25 -6.89 19.11
C VAL A 162 -13.87 -8.37 19.15
N VAL A 163 -12.83 -8.80 18.44
CA VAL A 163 -12.49 -10.23 18.37
C VAL A 163 -11.94 -10.69 19.71
N ASP A 164 -12.58 -11.70 20.30
CA ASP A 164 -12.13 -12.32 21.54
C ASP A 164 -10.76 -12.98 21.37
N GLN A 165 -9.76 -12.45 22.07
CA GLN A 165 -8.39 -12.93 22.05
C GLN A 165 -8.07 -13.98 23.11
N THR A 166 -9.01 -14.29 24.03
CA THR A 166 -8.78 -15.22 25.13
C THR A 166 -8.58 -16.66 24.64
N LYS A 167 -9.23 -17.04 23.54
CA LYS A 167 -9.16 -18.38 22.95
C LYS A 167 -8.78 -18.33 21.48
N PRO A 168 -8.13 -19.37 20.93
CA PRO A 168 -7.89 -19.47 19.49
C PRO A 168 -9.21 -19.75 18.76
N SER A 169 -9.42 -19.05 17.66
CA SER A 169 -10.56 -19.19 16.76
C SER A 169 -10.17 -18.84 15.32
N LYS A 170 -11.02 -19.19 14.34
CA LYS A 170 -10.82 -18.79 12.93
C LYS A 170 -10.66 -17.27 12.80
N ARG A 171 -11.42 -16.49 13.57
CA ARG A 171 -11.33 -15.01 13.60
C ARG A 171 -9.96 -14.54 14.05
N THR A 172 -9.45 -15.10 15.15
CA THR A 172 -8.11 -14.74 15.66
C THR A 172 -7.01 -15.15 14.71
N PHE A 173 -7.15 -16.28 14.02
CA PHE A 173 -6.18 -16.72 13.01
C PHE A 173 -6.11 -15.74 11.85
N TRP A 174 -7.24 -15.42 11.22
CA TRP A 174 -7.27 -14.50 10.08
C TRP A 174 -6.84 -13.08 10.45
N LEU A 175 -7.17 -12.63 11.67
CA LEU A 175 -6.68 -11.33 12.16
C LEU A 175 -5.15 -11.30 12.30
N GLU A 176 -4.55 -12.39 12.80
CA GLU A 176 -3.10 -12.50 12.87
C GLU A 176 -2.46 -12.62 11.47
N VAL A 177 -3.13 -13.26 10.49
CA VAL A 177 -2.68 -13.28 9.09
C VAL A 177 -2.65 -11.86 8.50
N ILE A 178 -3.67 -11.04 8.76
CA ILE A 178 -3.70 -9.64 8.31
C ILE A 178 -2.55 -8.84 8.94
N LEU A 179 -2.34 -8.99 10.25
CA LEU A 179 -1.26 -8.32 10.97
C LEU A 179 0.12 -8.79 10.49
N TYR A 180 0.28 -10.08 10.20
CA TYR A 180 1.48 -10.63 9.57
C TYR A 180 1.72 -10.03 8.18
N GLY A 181 0.67 -9.81 7.38
CA GLY A 181 0.78 -9.10 6.09
C GLY A 181 1.37 -7.70 6.25
N ILE A 182 0.90 -6.92 7.24
CA ILE A 182 1.45 -5.61 7.56
C ILE A 182 2.92 -5.73 8.00
N LEU A 183 3.25 -6.70 8.85
CA LEU A 183 4.63 -6.93 9.30
C LEU A 183 5.56 -7.41 8.18
N SER A 184 5.04 -8.09 7.17
CA SER A 184 5.81 -8.49 5.98
C SER A 184 6.20 -7.26 5.15
N VAL A 185 5.34 -6.23 5.08
CA VAL A 185 5.69 -4.93 4.47
C VAL A 185 6.73 -4.20 5.33
N VAL A 186 6.64 -4.26 6.66
CA VAL A 186 7.69 -3.71 7.55
C VAL A 186 9.02 -4.43 7.33
N GLY A 187 9.02 -5.76 7.29
CA GLY A 187 10.21 -6.57 7.01
C GLY A 187 10.81 -6.21 5.65
N PHE A 188 9.99 -6.11 4.62
CA PHE A 188 10.39 -5.62 3.31
C PHE A 188 11.13 -4.27 3.37
N VAL A 189 10.62 -3.28 4.12
CA VAL A 189 11.27 -1.96 4.21
C VAL A 189 12.61 -2.07 4.92
N ILE A 190 12.69 -2.85 6.00
CA ILE A 190 13.93 -3.07 6.75
C ILE A 190 14.98 -3.73 5.86
N VAL A 191 14.64 -4.86 5.22
CA VAL A 191 15.62 -5.63 4.45
C VAL A 191 16.16 -4.84 3.25
N THR A 192 15.28 -4.17 2.52
CA THR A 192 15.65 -3.37 1.34
C THR A 192 16.49 -2.16 1.72
N THR A 193 16.17 -1.49 2.83
CA THR A 193 16.94 -0.35 3.32
C THR A 193 18.30 -0.77 3.85
N THR A 194 18.37 -1.88 4.61
CA THR A 194 19.63 -2.39 5.17
C THR A 194 20.62 -2.78 4.08
N PHE A 195 20.21 -3.61 3.11
CA PHE A 195 21.13 -4.05 2.06
C PHE A 195 21.48 -2.93 1.08
N LYS A 196 20.57 -1.98 0.84
CA LYS A 196 20.90 -0.77 0.08
C LYS A 196 21.93 0.09 0.81
N ALA A 197 21.84 0.24 2.12
CA ALA A 197 22.82 0.97 2.93
C ALA A 197 24.18 0.27 3.02
N MET A 198 24.23 -1.03 2.71
CA MET A 198 25.47 -1.83 2.64
C MET A 198 26.05 -1.89 1.22
N ASP A 199 25.45 -1.21 0.24
CA ASP A 199 25.81 -1.28 -1.18
C ASP A 199 25.91 -2.74 -1.69
N TYR A 200 25.01 -3.61 -1.21
CA TYR A 200 25.00 -5.02 -1.61
C TYR A 200 24.56 -5.19 -3.06
N GLU A 201 25.33 -5.93 -3.85
CA GLU A 201 24.99 -6.28 -5.22
C GLU A 201 25.48 -7.69 -5.58
N VAL A 202 24.58 -8.52 -6.12
CA VAL A 202 24.94 -9.81 -6.74
C VAL A 202 24.30 -9.91 -8.12
N THR A 203 25.06 -10.36 -9.12
CA THR A 203 24.65 -10.37 -10.51
C THR A 203 24.59 -11.79 -11.06
N PHE A 204 23.57 -12.03 -11.89
CA PHE A 204 23.37 -13.29 -12.58
C PHE A 204 23.25 -13.07 -14.08
N LYS A 205 23.93 -13.92 -14.85
CA LYS A 205 23.68 -14.09 -16.29
C LYS A 205 22.64 -15.18 -16.46
N TRP A 206 21.62 -14.94 -17.26
CA TRP A 206 20.65 -15.97 -17.61
C TRP A 206 20.11 -15.73 -19.02
N VAL A 207 19.53 -16.78 -19.59
CA VAL A 207 18.77 -16.68 -20.84
C VAL A 207 17.33 -16.36 -20.46
N ASN A 208 16.87 -15.17 -20.86
CA ASN A 208 15.51 -14.73 -20.59
C ASN A 208 14.49 -15.46 -21.48
N GLU A 209 13.19 -15.25 -21.24
CA GLU A 209 12.08 -15.82 -22.02
C GLU A 209 12.13 -15.53 -23.53
N THR A 210 12.88 -14.51 -23.95
CA THR A 210 13.05 -14.16 -25.37
C THR A 210 14.30 -14.79 -25.98
N GLU A 211 14.87 -15.81 -25.32
CA GLU A 211 16.13 -16.49 -25.68
C GLU A 211 17.33 -15.55 -25.81
N LYS A 212 17.27 -14.40 -25.13
CA LYS A 212 18.38 -13.42 -25.10
C LYS A 212 19.12 -13.51 -23.79
N GLU A 213 20.44 -13.46 -23.87
CA GLU A 213 21.28 -13.28 -22.70
C GLU A 213 20.91 -11.97 -22.01
N ALA A 214 20.64 -12.06 -20.72
CA ALA A 214 20.34 -10.93 -19.85
C ALA A 214 21.17 -11.01 -18.58
N VAL A 215 21.62 -9.86 -18.10
CA VAL A 215 22.24 -9.74 -16.78
C VAL A 215 21.24 -9.09 -15.84
N ILE A 216 21.02 -9.70 -14.68
CA ILE A 216 20.14 -9.18 -13.65
C ILE A 216 20.94 -8.93 -12.37
N ALA A 217 20.86 -7.70 -11.86
CA ALA A 217 21.47 -7.29 -10.60
C ALA A 217 20.44 -7.33 -9.46
N TYR A 218 20.82 -8.00 -8.37
CA TYR A 218 20.06 -8.12 -7.14
C TYR A 218 20.71 -7.26 -6.07
N ASN A 219 19.92 -6.39 -5.42
CA ASN A 219 20.40 -5.52 -4.34
C ASN A 219 20.21 -6.13 -2.94
N MET A 220 19.98 -7.44 -2.89
CA MET A 220 19.80 -8.22 -1.66
C MET A 220 20.30 -9.64 -1.94
N PRO A 221 20.72 -10.40 -0.92
CA PRO A 221 21.13 -11.79 -1.10
C PRO A 221 20.10 -12.61 -1.87
N ALA A 222 20.56 -13.46 -2.78
CA ALA A 222 19.69 -14.27 -3.61
C ALA A 222 19.23 -15.51 -2.84
N ILE A 223 18.02 -15.48 -2.30
CA ILE A 223 17.34 -16.70 -1.85
C ILE A 223 16.82 -17.46 -3.08
N ALA A 224 16.11 -16.76 -3.96
CA ALA A 224 15.66 -17.27 -5.25
C ALA A 224 16.46 -16.63 -6.39
N GLY A 225 17.02 -17.44 -7.28
CA GLY A 225 17.77 -16.99 -8.46
C GLY A 225 16.96 -17.11 -9.76
N PRO A 226 17.47 -16.58 -10.88
CA PRO A 226 16.90 -16.86 -12.19
C PRO A 226 17.08 -18.36 -12.55
N PRO A 227 16.09 -18.99 -13.22
CA PRO A 227 16.21 -20.35 -13.75
C PRO A 227 17.46 -20.51 -14.63
N ASN A 228 18.30 -21.52 -14.37
CA ASN A 228 19.57 -21.73 -15.08
C ASN A 228 20.51 -20.50 -15.07
N GLY A 229 20.39 -19.63 -14.07
CA GLY A 229 21.20 -18.43 -13.95
C GLY A 229 22.61 -18.73 -13.43
N GLU A 230 23.63 -18.31 -14.18
CA GLU A 230 25.02 -18.38 -13.74
C GLU A 230 25.39 -17.13 -12.94
N LYS A 231 25.93 -17.33 -11.74
CA LYS A 231 26.37 -16.23 -10.88
C LYS A 231 27.67 -15.63 -11.41
N VAL A 232 27.68 -14.32 -11.60
CA VAL A 232 28.85 -13.60 -12.17
C VAL A 232 29.68 -12.91 -11.09
N THR A 233 29.05 -12.37 -10.06
CA THR A 233 29.75 -11.70 -8.95
C THR A 233 29.65 -12.49 -7.65
N ASP A 234 30.64 -12.30 -6.78
CA ASP A 234 30.63 -12.89 -5.45
C ASP A 234 29.44 -12.39 -4.63
N GLY A 235 28.74 -13.32 -4.00
CA GLY A 235 27.49 -13.05 -3.32
C GLY A 235 26.82 -14.33 -2.84
N PHE A 236 25.88 -14.18 -1.91
CA PHE A 236 25.13 -15.29 -1.34
C PHE A 236 24.05 -15.75 -2.31
N GLY A 237 23.90 -17.07 -2.43
CA GLY A 237 22.85 -17.71 -3.22
C GLY A 237 23.24 -18.10 -4.65
N PRO A 238 22.25 -18.59 -5.43
CA PRO A 238 20.84 -18.77 -5.05
C PRO A 238 20.62 -20.07 -4.25
N LEU A 239 19.62 -20.11 -3.37
CA LEU A 239 19.23 -21.35 -2.65
C LEU A 239 18.28 -22.22 -3.48
N PHE A 240 17.43 -21.60 -4.30
CA PHE A 240 16.54 -22.27 -5.24
C PHE A 240 16.23 -21.36 -6.44
N GLU A 241 15.62 -21.92 -7.48
CA GLU A 241 15.26 -21.18 -8.68
C GLU A 241 13.87 -20.54 -8.57
N THR A 242 13.71 -19.39 -9.23
CA THR A 242 12.40 -18.74 -9.38
C THR A 242 11.48 -19.65 -10.20
N PRO A 243 10.18 -19.77 -9.85
CA PRO A 243 9.26 -20.61 -10.61
C PRO A 243 9.19 -20.23 -12.10
N SER A 244 9.23 -21.24 -12.98
CA SER A 244 9.33 -21.05 -14.44
C SER A 244 8.13 -20.35 -15.10
N TRP A 245 7.00 -20.27 -14.40
CA TRP A 245 5.80 -19.57 -14.89
C TRP A 245 5.82 -18.05 -14.62
N MET A 246 6.80 -17.55 -13.84
CA MET A 246 6.93 -16.12 -13.56
C MET A 246 7.65 -15.40 -14.70
N ASN A 247 6.89 -14.59 -15.43
CA ASN A 247 7.39 -13.93 -16.62
C ASN A 247 7.95 -12.52 -16.35
N GLY A 248 9.03 -12.15 -17.05
CA GLY A 248 9.63 -10.82 -17.09
C GLY A 248 11.10 -10.79 -16.67
N THR A 249 11.87 -9.89 -17.28
CA THR A 249 13.32 -9.73 -17.04
C THR A 249 13.68 -9.49 -15.58
N ASN A 250 12.80 -8.84 -14.83
CA ASN A 250 12.97 -8.53 -13.41
C ASN A 250 12.21 -9.49 -12.47
N ALA A 251 11.50 -10.50 -13.00
CA ALA A 251 10.64 -11.39 -12.20
C ALA A 251 11.40 -12.18 -11.13
N PRO A 252 12.60 -12.74 -11.41
CA PRO A 252 13.40 -13.41 -10.38
C PRO A 252 13.77 -12.51 -9.20
N ARG A 253 14.22 -11.28 -9.46
CA ARG A 253 14.54 -10.28 -8.42
C ARG A 253 13.31 -9.88 -7.62
N LYS A 254 12.18 -9.67 -8.29
CA LYS A 254 10.89 -9.34 -7.65
C LYS A 254 10.43 -10.47 -6.73
N PHE A 255 10.53 -11.71 -7.18
CA PHE A 255 10.19 -12.89 -6.38
C PHE A 255 11.11 -13.06 -5.17
N ASN A 256 12.42 -12.91 -5.36
CA ASN A 256 13.38 -12.92 -4.24
C ASN A 256 13.04 -11.87 -3.18
N THR A 257 12.63 -10.69 -3.61
CA THR A 257 12.19 -9.61 -2.71
C THR A 257 10.93 -9.98 -1.94
N LEU A 258 9.96 -10.63 -2.59
CA LEU A 258 8.75 -11.15 -1.95
C LEU A 258 9.07 -12.25 -0.94
N VAL A 259 10.01 -13.14 -1.22
CA VAL A 259 10.44 -14.17 -0.27
C VAL A 259 11.08 -13.53 0.97
N TRP A 260 11.97 -12.56 0.78
CA TRP A 260 12.59 -11.80 1.88
C TRP A 260 11.57 -11.08 2.75
N SER A 261 10.55 -10.44 2.14
CA SER A 261 9.51 -9.73 2.90
C SER A 261 8.71 -10.66 3.80
N LEU A 262 8.32 -11.82 3.29
CA LEU A 262 7.56 -12.83 4.04
C LEU A 262 8.41 -13.47 5.16
N LEU A 263 9.68 -13.80 4.87
CA LEU A 263 10.60 -14.39 5.86
C LEU A 263 10.90 -13.42 7.00
N LEU A 264 11.29 -12.19 6.68
CA LEU A 264 11.58 -11.20 7.72
C LEU A 264 10.30 -10.80 8.46
N GLY A 265 9.15 -10.74 7.79
CA GLY A 265 7.84 -10.61 8.42
C GLY A 265 7.58 -11.71 9.46
N PHE A 266 7.98 -12.95 9.17
CA PHE A 266 7.79 -14.09 10.08
C PHE A 266 8.72 -14.02 11.29
N ILE A 267 9.97 -13.59 11.07
CA ILE A 267 10.94 -13.32 12.13
C ILE A 267 10.40 -12.21 13.05
N ILE A 268 9.94 -11.09 12.49
CA ILE A 268 9.37 -9.98 13.27
C ILE A 268 8.14 -10.45 14.05
N TYR A 269 7.22 -11.18 13.39
CA TYR A 269 6.04 -11.76 14.03
C TYR A 269 6.41 -12.65 15.23
N GLY A 270 7.37 -13.56 15.03
CA GLY A 270 7.91 -14.45 16.06
C GLY A 270 8.51 -13.68 17.23
N LEU A 271 9.37 -12.68 16.95
CA LEU A 271 9.99 -11.82 17.97
C LEU A 271 8.94 -11.06 18.79
N LEU A 272 7.95 -10.44 18.14
CA LEU A 272 6.87 -9.74 18.84
C LEU A 272 6.06 -10.69 19.71
N ARG A 273 5.80 -11.91 19.24
CA ARG A 273 5.09 -12.94 20.02
C ARG A 273 5.91 -13.41 21.22
N LEU A 274 7.23 -13.51 21.09
CA LEU A 274 8.14 -13.84 22.21
C LEU A 274 8.21 -12.70 23.24
N ILE A 275 8.31 -11.44 22.79
CA ILE A 275 8.37 -10.26 23.66
C ILE A 275 7.06 -10.08 24.43
N PHE A 276 5.92 -10.07 23.72
CA PHE A 276 4.63 -9.82 24.36
C PHE A 276 4.02 -11.05 25.02
N ARG A 277 4.52 -12.25 24.70
CA ARG A 277 4.00 -13.56 25.15
C ARG A 277 2.52 -13.76 24.86
N LYS A 278 2.01 -13.10 23.81
CA LYS A 278 0.61 -13.13 23.36
C LYS A 278 0.54 -12.85 21.86
N ARG A 279 -0.64 -13.08 21.28
CA ARG A 279 -0.95 -12.69 19.89
C ARG A 279 -0.78 -11.18 19.71
N ILE A 280 -0.47 -10.74 18.50
CA ILE A 280 -0.22 -9.33 18.22
C ILE A 280 -1.51 -8.52 18.41
N ALA A 281 -2.64 -9.03 17.91
CA ALA A 281 -3.95 -8.43 18.15
C ALA A 281 -4.24 -8.29 19.65
N ALA A 282 -3.91 -9.29 20.47
CA ALA A 282 -4.08 -9.25 21.92
C ALA A 282 -3.15 -8.24 22.63
N ALA A 283 -2.00 -7.92 22.03
CA ALA A 283 -1.12 -6.86 22.52
C ALA A 283 -1.67 -5.46 22.20
N ILE A 284 -2.34 -5.29 21.06
CA ILE A 284 -2.91 -4.02 20.60
C ILE A 284 -4.29 -3.75 21.23
N GLN A 285 -5.13 -4.76 21.41
CA GLN A 285 -6.52 -4.64 21.88
C GLN A 285 -6.70 -3.78 23.16
N PRO A 286 -5.82 -3.83 24.19
CA PRO A 286 -5.93 -2.94 25.36
C PRO A 286 -5.88 -1.44 25.02
N LEU A 287 -5.15 -1.07 23.97
CA LEU A 287 -5.05 0.31 23.48
C LEU A 287 -6.36 0.78 22.84
N LEU A 288 -7.20 -0.17 22.40
CA LEU A 288 -8.47 0.10 21.73
C LEU A 288 -9.68 0.03 22.67
N LYS A 289 -9.52 -0.13 23.98
CA LYS A 289 -10.67 -0.27 24.90
C LYS A 289 -11.58 0.96 25.00
N GLY A 290 -11.07 2.15 24.72
CA GLY A 290 -11.82 3.41 24.82
C GLY A 290 -12.53 3.85 23.54
N ILE A 291 -12.52 3.01 22.50
CA ILE A 291 -13.07 3.37 21.19
C ILE A 291 -14.58 3.11 21.18
N ASN A 292 -15.32 3.92 20.43
CA ASN A 292 -16.71 3.62 20.10
C ASN A 292 -16.75 2.74 18.83
N PRO A 293 -17.14 1.45 18.92
CA PRO A 293 -17.15 0.55 17.78
C PRO A 293 -18.12 1.00 16.68
N ASP A 294 -19.27 1.58 17.06
CA ASP A 294 -20.28 2.05 16.09
C ASP A 294 -19.74 3.22 15.26
N LEU A 295 -18.99 4.12 15.90
CA LEU A 295 -18.31 5.22 15.19
C LEU A 295 -17.26 4.68 14.20
N VAL A 296 -16.49 3.66 14.59
CA VAL A 296 -15.47 3.08 13.71
C VAL A 296 -16.13 2.35 12.53
N ASP A 297 -17.19 1.59 12.77
CA ASP A 297 -17.98 0.94 11.70
C ASP A 297 -18.66 1.97 10.78
N GLU A 298 -19.15 3.09 11.33
CA GLU A 298 -19.69 4.20 10.55
C GLU A 298 -18.62 4.83 9.66
N ILE A 299 -17.43 5.08 10.18
CA ILE A 299 -16.32 5.63 9.39
C ILE A 299 -15.93 4.67 8.26
N SER A 300 -15.84 3.37 8.55
CA SER A 300 -15.60 2.35 7.54
C SER A 300 -16.64 2.42 6.42
N TYR A 301 -17.93 2.40 6.79
CA TYR A 301 -19.01 2.48 5.82
C TYR A 301 -18.99 3.78 5.00
N ARG A 302 -18.84 4.95 5.63
CA ARG A 302 -18.81 6.24 4.90
C ARG A 302 -17.61 6.35 3.98
N SER A 303 -16.45 5.82 4.38
CA SER A 303 -15.29 5.72 3.50
C SER A 303 -15.61 4.88 2.25
N VAL A 304 -16.31 3.75 2.38
CA VAL A 304 -16.74 2.97 1.20
C VAL A 304 -17.74 3.76 0.35
N THR A 305 -18.73 4.40 0.95
CA THR A 305 -19.74 5.18 0.22
C THR A 305 -19.14 6.37 -0.56
N ILE A 306 -18.06 6.96 -0.06
CA ILE A 306 -17.33 8.04 -0.76
C ILE A 306 -16.36 7.46 -1.78
N GLY A 307 -15.58 6.43 -1.39
CA GLY A 307 -14.54 5.86 -2.22
C GLY A 307 -15.08 5.10 -3.43
N PHE A 308 -16.22 4.42 -3.31
CA PHE A 308 -16.79 3.60 -4.38
C PHE A 308 -17.18 4.41 -5.63
N PRO A 309 -17.91 5.55 -5.56
CA PRO A 309 -18.17 6.38 -6.74
C PRO A 309 -16.89 6.96 -7.36
N ILE A 310 -15.94 7.40 -6.53
CA ILE A 310 -14.65 7.94 -7.02
C ILE A 310 -13.88 6.85 -7.76
N PHE A 311 -13.78 5.65 -7.18
CA PHE A 311 -13.15 4.50 -7.80
C PHE A 311 -13.88 4.08 -9.09
N SER A 312 -15.22 4.12 -9.12
CA SER A 312 -16.01 3.82 -10.31
C SER A 312 -15.71 4.80 -11.45
N LEU A 313 -15.61 6.09 -11.15
CA LEU A 313 -15.24 7.10 -12.14
C LEU A 313 -13.80 6.90 -12.60
N GLY A 314 -12.85 6.79 -11.68
CA GLY A 314 -11.44 6.64 -11.98
C GLY A 314 -11.12 5.32 -12.67
N ALA A 315 -11.26 4.21 -11.94
CA ALA A 315 -10.75 2.90 -12.33
C ALA A 315 -11.57 2.18 -13.41
N LEU A 316 -12.83 2.57 -13.64
CA LEU A 316 -13.69 1.97 -14.67
C LEU A 316 -13.98 2.98 -15.79
N ILE A 317 -14.70 4.08 -15.51
CA ILE A 317 -15.21 4.97 -16.57
C ILE A 317 -14.07 5.70 -17.29
N PHE A 318 -13.24 6.42 -16.57
CA PHE A 318 -12.10 7.15 -17.14
C PHE A 318 -11.03 6.19 -17.68
N ALA A 319 -10.90 5.00 -17.08
CA ALA A 319 -10.05 3.94 -17.60
C ALA A 319 -10.48 3.50 -18.99
N MET A 320 -11.77 3.20 -19.19
CA MET A 320 -12.33 2.80 -20.49
C MET A 320 -12.17 3.89 -21.55
N ILE A 321 -12.36 5.17 -21.18
CA ILE A 321 -12.16 6.31 -22.09
C ILE A 321 -10.69 6.41 -22.49
N TRP A 322 -9.77 6.31 -21.53
CA TRP A 322 -8.34 6.30 -21.82
C TRP A 322 -7.94 5.11 -22.71
N ALA A 323 -8.43 3.90 -22.41
CA ALA A 323 -8.16 2.70 -23.18
C ALA A 323 -8.63 2.83 -24.63
N GLN A 324 -9.80 3.46 -24.86
CA GLN A 324 -10.28 3.73 -26.21
C GLN A 324 -9.34 4.66 -26.98
N VAL A 325 -8.78 5.67 -26.32
CA VAL A 325 -7.84 6.62 -26.93
C VAL A 325 -6.47 5.96 -27.17
N ALA A 326 -5.99 5.15 -26.24
CA ALA A 326 -4.66 4.56 -26.30
C ALA A 326 -4.59 3.30 -27.19
N TRP A 327 -5.63 2.47 -27.14
CA TRP A 327 -5.64 1.11 -27.71
C TRP A 327 -6.84 0.83 -28.62
N THR A 328 -7.64 1.84 -28.94
CA THR A 328 -8.82 1.72 -29.83
C THR A 328 -9.89 0.73 -29.35
N ARG A 329 -9.90 0.41 -28.04
CA ARG A 329 -10.90 -0.44 -27.38
C ARG A 329 -11.16 0.03 -25.95
N PHE A 330 -12.39 -0.10 -25.48
CA PHE A 330 -12.75 0.27 -24.10
C PHE A 330 -12.24 -0.71 -23.04
N TRP A 331 -12.04 -1.98 -23.39
CA TRP A 331 -11.64 -3.04 -22.46
C TRP A 331 -10.85 -4.11 -23.19
N GLY A 332 -9.79 -4.59 -22.56
CA GLY A 332 -8.85 -5.58 -23.06
C GLY A 332 -8.72 -6.86 -22.24
N TRP A 333 -9.43 -6.98 -21.09
CA TRP A 333 -9.32 -8.12 -20.16
C TRP A 333 -7.90 -8.35 -19.64
N ASP A 334 -7.09 -7.30 -19.58
CA ASP A 334 -5.77 -7.44 -18.98
C ASP A 334 -5.91 -7.61 -17.45
N PRO A 335 -4.88 -8.15 -16.78
CA PRO A 335 -4.93 -8.38 -15.34
C PRO A 335 -5.36 -7.15 -14.53
N LYS A 336 -4.89 -5.93 -14.86
CA LYS A 336 -5.26 -4.74 -14.07
C LYS A 336 -6.71 -4.33 -14.26
N GLU A 337 -7.22 -4.36 -15.49
CA GLU A 337 -8.64 -4.17 -15.79
C GLU A 337 -9.50 -5.19 -15.03
N VAL A 338 -9.15 -6.48 -15.10
CA VAL A 338 -9.90 -7.55 -14.41
C VAL A 338 -9.91 -7.31 -12.90
N TRP A 339 -8.78 -6.98 -12.28
CA TRP A 339 -8.71 -6.73 -10.85
C TRP A 339 -9.38 -5.41 -10.42
N ALA A 340 -9.43 -4.40 -11.30
CA ALA A 340 -10.24 -3.20 -11.07
C ALA A 340 -11.74 -3.56 -11.06
N LEU A 341 -12.21 -4.41 -11.98
CA LEU A 341 -13.59 -4.89 -12.00
C LEU A 341 -13.93 -5.75 -10.77
N ILE A 342 -13.02 -6.66 -10.36
CA ILE A 342 -13.19 -7.46 -9.14
C ILE A 342 -13.32 -6.55 -7.91
N THR A 343 -12.45 -5.55 -7.80
CA THR A 343 -12.49 -4.54 -6.73
C THR A 343 -13.84 -3.81 -6.72
N TRP A 344 -14.28 -3.36 -7.90
CA TRP A 344 -15.57 -2.67 -8.05
C TRP A 344 -16.75 -3.55 -7.63
N LEU A 345 -16.83 -4.79 -8.13
CA LEU A 345 -17.89 -5.75 -7.77
C LEU A 345 -17.89 -6.06 -6.28
N PHE A 346 -16.70 -6.19 -5.67
CA PHE A 346 -16.57 -6.45 -4.24
C PHE A 346 -17.14 -5.30 -3.40
N TYR A 347 -16.78 -4.05 -3.70
CA TYR A 347 -17.30 -2.90 -2.95
C TYR A 347 -18.76 -2.58 -3.27
N ALA A 348 -19.25 -2.91 -4.47
CA ALA A 348 -20.68 -2.91 -4.78
C ALA A 348 -21.42 -3.93 -3.90
N ALA A 349 -20.89 -5.16 -3.77
CA ALA A 349 -21.43 -6.17 -2.87
C ALA A 349 -21.36 -5.75 -1.39
N PHE A 350 -20.27 -5.10 -0.98
CA PHE A 350 -20.14 -4.49 0.36
C PHE A 350 -21.32 -3.56 0.64
N LEU A 351 -21.54 -2.58 -0.23
CA LEU A 351 -22.62 -1.59 -0.06
C LEU A 351 -24.00 -2.25 -0.14
N HIS A 352 -24.18 -3.20 -1.05
CA HIS A 352 -25.42 -3.95 -1.19
C HIS A 352 -25.74 -4.73 0.08
N LEU A 353 -24.80 -5.48 0.66
CA LEU A 353 -25.01 -6.25 1.89
C LEU A 353 -25.27 -5.34 3.10
N ARG A 354 -24.64 -4.16 3.12
CA ARG A 354 -24.87 -3.14 4.14
C ARG A 354 -26.29 -2.59 4.10
N LEU A 355 -26.78 -2.23 2.90
CA LEU A 355 -28.11 -1.65 2.70
C LEU A 355 -29.25 -2.67 2.75
N SER A 356 -29.05 -3.86 2.16
CA SER A 356 -30.11 -4.87 2.01
C SER A 356 -30.23 -5.82 3.21
N LYS A 357 -29.10 -6.27 3.77
CA LYS A 357 -29.05 -7.27 4.85
C LYS A 357 -28.69 -6.68 6.20
N GLY A 358 -28.48 -5.36 6.30
CA GLY A 358 -28.11 -4.69 7.55
C GLY A 358 -26.80 -5.21 8.14
N TRP A 359 -25.80 -5.51 7.29
CA TRP A 359 -24.52 -6.01 7.78
C TRP A 359 -23.73 -4.91 8.51
N HIS A 360 -23.82 -4.91 9.84
CA HIS A 360 -23.12 -3.99 10.73
C HIS A 360 -21.98 -4.67 11.50
N GLY A 361 -21.05 -3.85 11.99
CA GLY A 361 -20.00 -4.31 12.89
C GLY A 361 -19.05 -5.35 12.29
N GLU A 362 -18.88 -6.49 12.96
CA GLU A 362 -17.83 -7.47 12.63
C GLU A 362 -17.88 -7.94 11.16
N LYS A 363 -19.09 -8.17 10.62
CA LYS A 363 -19.27 -8.61 9.23
C LYS A 363 -18.77 -7.57 8.23
N SER A 364 -19.12 -6.31 8.48
CA SER A 364 -18.68 -5.16 7.68
C SER A 364 -17.17 -4.96 7.76
N ALA A 365 -16.62 -5.10 8.97
CA ALA A 365 -15.20 -4.96 9.21
C ALA A 365 -14.36 -6.02 8.47
N TRP A 366 -14.83 -7.28 8.42
CA TRP A 366 -14.20 -8.31 7.59
C TRP A 366 -14.25 -7.98 6.10
N LEU A 367 -15.39 -7.48 5.60
CA LEU A 367 -15.49 -7.07 4.21
C LEU A 367 -14.52 -5.91 3.89
N ALA A 368 -14.37 -4.94 4.79
CA ALA A 368 -13.44 -3.83 4.61
C ALA A 368 -11.98 -4.32 4.49
N VAL A 369 -11.60 -5.31 5.30
CA VAL A 369 -10.24 -5.88 5.24
C VAL A 369 -10.01 -6.73 3.99
N ILE A 370 -10.99 -7.55 3.60
CA ILE A 370 -10.91 -8.32 2.36
C ILE A 370 -10.85 -7.39 1.14
N GLY A 371 -11.63 -6.32 1.13
CA GLY A 371 -11.64 -5.34 0.04
C GLY A 371 -10.29 -4.67 -0.17
N PHE A 372 -9.59 -4.33 0.91
CA PHE A 372 -8.24 -3.79 0.81
C PHE A 372 -7.21 -4.85 0.43
N ALA A 373 -7.36 -6.11 0.87
CA ALA A 373 -6.52 -7.20 0.38
C ALA A 373 -6.64 -7.39 -1.14
N ILE A 374 -7.84 -7.20 -1.72
CA ILE A 374 -8.05 -7.22 -3.18
C ILE A 374 -7.32 -6.05 -3.87
N ILE A 375 -7.42 -4.83 -3.32
CA ILE A 375 -6.67 -3.66 -3.84
C ILE A 375 -5.16 -3.93 -3.78
N MET A 376 -4.66 -4.43 -2.65
CA MET A 376 -3.23 -4.73 -2.47
C MET A 376 -2.76 -5.87 -3.38
N PHE A 377 -3.62 -6.85 -3.67
CA PHE A 377 -3.32 -7.88 -4.65
C PHE A 377 -3.11 -7.27 -6.05
N ASN A 378 -3.97 -6.34 -6.47
CA ASN A 378 -3.78 -5.63 -7.73
C ASN A 378 -2.48 -4.81 -7.73
N LEU A 379 -2.21 -4.06 -6.66
CA LEU A 379 -1.01 -3.23 -6.57
C LEU A 379 0.29 -4.05 -6.53
N VAL A 380 0.31 -5.16 -5.80
CA VAL A 380 1.54 -5.92 -5.53
C VAL A 380 1.62 -7.14 -6.43
N ALA A 381 0.66 -8.06 -6.35
CA ALA A 381 0.74 -9.34 -7.06
C ALA A 381 0.63 -9.15 -8.57
N VAL A 382 -0.30 -8.34 -9.08
CA VAL A 382 -0.40 -8.12 -10.53
C VAL A 382 0.86 -7.45 -11.07
N ASN A 383 1.40 -6.43 -10.41
CA ASN A 383 2.63 -5.75 -10.87
C ASN A 383 3.93 -6.58 -10.69
N LEU A 384 3.95 -7.55 -9.75
CA LEU A 384 5.12 -8.38 -9.48
C LEU A 384 5.11 -9.74 -10.19
N VAL A 385 3.93 -10.29 -10.46
CA VAL A 385 3.75 -11.71 -10.82
C VAL A 385 3.08 -11.89 -12.18
N ILE A 386 2.23 -10.95 -12.62
CA ILE A 386 1.41 -11.11 -13.83
C ILE A 386 1.75 -10.02 -14.85
N ALA A 387 2.42 -10.38 -15.93
CA ALA A 387 2.68 -9.46 -17.04
C ALA A 387 1.36 -9.06 -17.74
N GLY A 388 1.21 -7.76 -18.06
CA GLY A 388 0.04 -7.22 -18.77
C GLY A 388 0.37 -5.92 -19.51
N LEU A 389 -0.56 -5.43 -20.34
CA LEU A 389 -0.38 -4.21 -21.16
C LEU A 389 -0.19 -2.93 -20.34
N HIS A 390 -0.55 -2.97 -19.05
CA HIS A 390 -0.30 -1.91 -18.09
C HIS A 390 0.96 -2.13 -17.23
N SER A 391 1.79 -3.12 -17.56
CA SER A 391 3.01 -3.38 -16.79
C SER A 391 3.97 -2.20 -16.97
N TYR A 392 4.18 -1.44 -15.90
CA TYR A 392 5.22 -0.41 -15.83
C TYR A 392 6.62 -1.02 -15.60
N ALA A 393 6.84 -2.24 -16.09
CA ALA A 393 8.02 -3.06 -15.83
C ALA A 393 8.99 -3.05 -17.01
#